data_AF-A0A2V9TBE1-F1
#
_entry.id   AF-A0A2V9TBE1-F1
#
_cell.length_a   1.000
_cell.length_b   1.000
_cell.length_c   1.000
_cell.angle_alpha   90.00
_cell.angle_beta   90.00
_cell.angle_gamma   90.00
#
_symmetry.space_group_name_H-M   'P 1'
#
loop_
_entity.id
_entity.type
_entity.pdbx_description
1 polymer ?
#
loop_
_entity_poly.entity_id
_entity_poly.type
_entity_poly.pdbx_seq_one_letter_code
_entity_poly.pdbx_strand_id
1 'polypeptide(L)'
;MTLNFAVNILTTCRITPLKGKRIYLRSLDTRREEQFPSFVALRGANRFRLPLAARLLQFFAPKEGLLIETDSESPAGAGISGSSALMIATTAALARFTDRNLTLEQMRVIAQNVEAQIIRVPT
;
A
#
# COMPACT_ATOMS: atom_id res chain seq x y z
N MET A 1 -9.83 17.01 22.26
CA MET A 1 -9.31 17.72 21.07
C MET A 1 -8.12 16.91 20.54
N THR A 2 -8.11 16.58 19.26
CA THR A 2 -6.97 15.90 18.63
C THR A 2 -6.27 16.92 17.74
N LEU A 3 -5.01 17.26 18.06
CA LEU A 3 -4.20 18.20 17.31
C LEU A 3 -3.27 17.41 16.38
N ASN A 4 -3.52 17.46 15.07
CA ASN A 4 -2.66 16.82 14.08
C ASN A 4 -1.72 17.89 13.50
N PHE A 5 -0.42 17.78 13.76
CA PHE A 5 0.61 18.59 13.08
C PHE A 5 1.19 17.79 11.91
N ALA A 6 1.17 18.36 10.71
CA ALA A 6 1.85 17.77 9.56
C ALA A 6 3.35 18.07 9.65
N VAL A 7 4.12 17.09 10.09
CA VAL A 7 5.58 17.11 9.94
C VAL A 7 5.88 16.74 8.49
N ASN A 8 6.92 17.34 7.88
CA ASN A 8 7.30 17.09 6.49
C ASN A 8 7.96 15.71 6.34
N ILE A 9 7.18 14.65 6.53
CA ILE A 9 7.56 13.26 6.34
C ILE A 9 7.00 12.85 4.99
N LEU A 10 7.89 12.63 4.02
CA LEU A 10 7.49 12.23 2.69
C LEU A 10 7.29 10.71 2.65
N THR A 11 6.11 10.31 2.18
CA THR A 11 5.83 8.92 1.79
C THR A 11 5.54 8.89 0.30
N THR A 12 6.22 8.02 -0.43
CA THR A 12 6.04 7.89 -1.88
C THR A 12 5.62 6.47 -2.22
N CYS A 13 4.75 6.36 -3.23
CA CYS A 13 4.40 5.10 -3.85
C CYS A 13 4.50 5.26 -5.37
N ARG A 14 5.30 4.40 -5.98
CA ARG A 14 5.47 4.34 -7.42
C ARG A 14 4.94 3.00 -7.93
N ILE A 15 4.10 3.06 -8.95
CA ILE A 15 3.60 1.86 -9.63
C ILE A 15 4.13 1.86 -11.06
N THR A 16 4.83 0.79 -11.40
CA THR A 16 5.34 0.56 -12.75
C THR A 16 4.59 -0.61 -13.38
N PRO A 17 3.87 -0.43 -14.50
CA PRO A 17 3.26 -1.54 -15.22
C PRO A 17 4.34 -2.49 -15.73
N LEU A 18 4.11 -3.80 -15.57
CA LEU A 18 5.00 -4.83 -16.08
C LEU A 18 4.30 -5.68 -17.12
N LYS A 19 5.04 -6.10 -18.15
CA LYS A 19 4.54 -7.08 -19.11
C LYS A 19 4.31 -8.42 -18.40
N GLY A 20 3.11 -8.96 -18.54
CA GLY A 20 2.72 -10.25 -17.96
C GLY A 20 1.84 -10.12 -16.72
N LYS A 21 1.92 -11.11 -15.81
CA LYS A 21 1.05 -11.19 -14.62
C LYS A 21 1.81 -11.05 -13.30
N ARG A 22 3.14 -10.93 -13.34
CA ARG A 22 3.98 -10.91 -12.15
C ARG A 22 3.74 -9.65 -11.32
N ILE A 23 3.77 -9.80 -10.01
CA ILE A 23 3.64 -8.70 -9.06
C ILE A 23 4.92 -8.63 -8.24
N TYR A 24 5.46 -7.42 -8.13
CA TYR A 24 6.60 -7.11 -7.29
C TYR A 24 6.19 -6.04 -6.29
N LEU A 25 6.42 -6.29 -5.01
CA LEU A 25 6.24 -5.34 -3.93
C LEU A 25 7.62 -5.06 -3.33
N ARG A 26 7.99 -3.79 -3.23
CA ARG A 26 9.27 -3.37 -2.66
C ARG A 26 9.07 -2.19 -1.73
N SER A 27 9.60 -2.30 -0.52
CA SER A 27 9.72 -1.19 0.43
C SER A 27 11.19 -0.79 0.50
N LEU A 28 11.48 0.43 0.05
CA LEU A 28 12.83 0.99 0.03
C LEU A 28 13.31 1.33 1.44
N ASP A 29 12.41 1.87 2.26
CA ASP A 29 12.62 2.24 3.66
C ASP A 29 13.01 1.05 4.53
N THR A 30 12.29 -0.08 4.41
CA THR A 30 12.61 -1.30 5.18
C THR A 30 13.55 -2.27 4.47
N ARG A 31 13.98 -1.95 3.23
CA ARG A 31 14.75 -2.84 2.34
C ARG A 31 14.14 -4.25 2.20
N ARG A 32 12.81 -4.33 2.22
CA ARG A 32 12.06 -5.57 2.06
C ARG A 32 11.47 -5.66 0.68
N GLU A 33 11.44 -6.87 0.14
CA GLU A 33 10.80 -7.17 -1.13
C GLU A 33 10.00 -8.47 -1.05
N GLU A 34 8.96 -8.53 -1.88
CA GLU A 34 8.07 -9.67 -2.01
C GLU A 34 7.61 -9.79 -3.45
N GLN A 35 7.62 -11.00 -3.99
CA GLN A 35 7.34 -11.25 -5.39
C GLN A 35 6.29 -12.35 -5.52
N PHE A 36 5.34 -12.16 -6.42
CA PHE A 36 4.27 -13.11 -6.69
C PHE A 36 4.18 -13.40 -8.19
N PRO A 37 3.99 -14.67 -8.58
CA PRO A 37 3.90 -15.04 -9.98
C PRO A 37 2.63 -14.50 -10.66
N SER A 38 1.58 -14.23 -9.88
CA SER A 38 0.33 -13.63 -10.35
C SER A 38 -0.48 -12.97 -9.24
N PHE A 39 -1.46 -12.13 -9.61
CA PHE A 39 -2.46 -11.62 -8.68
C PHE A 39 -3.23 -12.73 -7.94
N VAL A 40 -3.48 -13.86 -8.61
CA VAL A 40 -4.15 -15.02 -7.99
C VAL A 40 -3.31 -15.59 -6.86
N ALA A 41 -2.00 -15.73 -7.06
CA ALA A 41 -1.08 -16.20 -6.02
C ALA A 41 -1.02 -15.23 -4.83
N LEU A 42 -1.03 -13.91 -5.09
CA LEU A 42 -1.08 -12.91 -4.05
C LEU A 42 -2.40 -12.94 -3.27
N ARG A 43 -3.54 -13.18 -3.94
CA ARG A 43 -4.85 -13.30 -3.27
C ARG A 43 -4.94 -14.53 -2.37
N GLY A 44 -4.30 -15.64 -2.75
CA GLY A 44 -4.27 -16.88 -1.96
C GLY A 44 -3.25 -16.90 -0.82
N ALA A 45 -2.38 -15.90 -0.73
CA ALA A 45 -1.38 -15.83 0.34
C ALA A 45 -1.99 -15.33 1.65
N ASN A 46 -1.69 -16.04 2.76
CA ASN A 46 -2.19 -15.71 4.09
C ASN A 46 -1.24 -14.83 4.92
N ARG A 47 0.03 -14.71 4.52
CA ARG A 47 1.04 -13.89 5.19
C ARG A 47 1.80 -13.09 4.15
N PHE A 48 2.03 -11.82 4.46
CA PHE A 48 2.73 -10.87 3.60
C PHE A 48 3.88 -10.26 4.38
N ARG A 49 5.04 -10.14 3.74
CA ARG A 49 6.16 -9.35 4.25
C ARG A 49 5.85 -7.86 4.20
N LEU A 50 5.04 -7.45 3.22
CA LEU A 50 4.58 -6.09 2.99
C LEU A 50 3.04 -6.04 3.03
N PRO A 51 2.40 -6.24 4.21
CA PRO A 51 0.95 -6.42 4.33
C PRO A 51 0.16 -5.20 3.85
N LEU A 52 0.71 -4.00 4.03
CA LEU A 52 0.10 -2.74 3.60
C LEU A 52 -0.12 -2.70 2.08
N ALA A 53 0.96 -2.82 1.31
CA ALA A 53 0.91 -2.83 -0.14
C ALA A 53 0.11 -4.04 -0.67
N ALA A 54 0.30 -5.23 -0.07
CA ALA A 54 -0.40 -6.43 -0.50
C ALA A 54 -1.92 -6.34 -0.31
N ARG A 55 -2.40 -5.85 0.84
CA ARG A 55 -3.85 -5.72 1.11
C ARG A 55 -4.52 -4.67 0.24
N LEU A 56 -3.87 -3.52 0.04
CA LEU A 56 -4.37 -2.53 -0.91
C LEU A 56 -4.41 -3.10 -2.34
N LEU A 57 -3.38 -3.84 -2.73
CA LEU A 57 -3.38 -4.49 -4.03
C LEU A 57 -4.51 -5.50 -4.20
N GLN A 58 -4.82 -6.28 -3.16
CA GLN A 58 -5.97 -7.19 -3.14
C GLN A 58 -7.29 -6.45 -3.36
N PHE A 59 -7.47 -5.26 -2.76
CA PHE A 59 -8.66 -4.44 -2.90
C PHE A 59 -8.82 -3.87 -4.32
N PHE A 60 -7.75 -3.35 -4.90
CA PHE A 60 -7.79 -2.75 -6.23
C PHE A 60 -7.81 -3.77 -7.37
N ALA A 61 -7.31 -4.99 -7.13
CA ALA A 61 -7.36 -6.12 -8.03
C ALA A 61 -6.94 -5.78 -9.49
N PRO A 62 -5.68 -5.36 -9.70
CA PRO A 62 -5.18 -5.04 -11.03
C PRO A 62 -5.26 -6.27 -11.96
N LYS A 63 -5.54 -6.03 -13.23
CA LYS A 63 -5.62 -7.08 -14.25
C LYS A 63 -4.25 -7.46 -14.82
N GLU A 64 -3.27 -6.57 -14.68
CA GLU A 64 -1.93 -6.69 -15.26
C GLU A 64 -0.87 -6.83 -14.17
N GLY A 65 0.31 -7.33 -14.56
CA GLY A 65 1.48 -7.36 -13.70
C GLY A 65 2.00 -5.96 -13.41
N LEU A 66 2.59 -5.77 -12.23
CA LEU A 66 3.08 -4.47 -11.80
C LEU A 66 4.18 -4.59 -10.74
N LEU A 67 4.95 -3.52 -10.62
CA LEU A 67 5.89 -3.27 -9.54
C LEU A 67 5.37 -2.11 -8.69
N ILE A 68 5.16 -2.34 -7.40
CA ILE A 68 4.93 -1.29 -6.40
C ILE A 68 6.23 -1.07 -5.64
N GLU A 69 6.70 0.16 -5.66
CA GLU A 69 7.80 0.63 -4.82
C GLU A 69 7.26 1.67 -3.85
N THR A 70 7.38 1.37 -2.56
CA THR A 70 7.03 2.28 -1.47
C THR A 70 8.28 2.78 -0.78
N ASP A 71 8.25 4.04 -0.38
CA ASP A 71 9.28 4.64 0.46
C ASP A 71 8.63 5.55 1.51
N SER A 72 9.16 5.52 2.73
CA SER A 72 8.63 6.28 3.85
C SER A 72 9.78 6.76 4.72
N GLU A 73 9.89 8.07 4.84
CA GLU A 73 10.84 8.70 5.76
C GLU A 73 10.40 8.60 7.22
N SER A 74 9.20 8.07 7.48
CA SER A 74 8.68 7.88 8.83
C SER A 74 9.39 6.72 9.54
N PRO A 75 9.99 6.92 10.72
CA PRO A 75 10.53 5.82 11.50
C PRO A 75 9.40 4.88 11.94
N ALA A 76 9.57 3.58 11.71
CA ALA A 76 8.62 2.56 12.14
C ALA A 76 8.40 2.64 13.66
N GLY A 77 7.14 2.85 14.09
CA GLY A 77 6.78 2.88 15.51
C GLY A 77 6.83 4.26 16.19
N ALA A 78 7.08 5.35 15.45
CA ALA A 78 7.14 6.70 16.05
C ALA A 78 5.79 7.25 16.55
N GLY A 79 4.67 6.55 16.33
CA GLY A 79 3.32 7.06 16.64
C GLY A 79 2.90 8.26 15.77
N ILE A 80 3.69 8.56 14.74
CA ILE A 80 3.44 9.60 13.74
C ILE A 80 2.83 8.92 12.52
N SER A 81 1.87 9.57 11.88
CA SER A 81 0.96 9.13 10.81
C SER A 81 1.60 8.57 9.50
N GLY A 82 2.83 8.05 9.53
CA GLY A 82 3.57 7.57 8.36
C GLY A 82 2.92 6.37 7.67
N SER A 83 2.35 5.44 8.43
CA SER A 83 1.59 4.32 7.86
C SER A 83 0.34 4.80 7.13
N SER A 84 -0.38 5.78 7.69
CA SER A 84 -1.60 6.33 7.08
C SER A 84 -1.27 7.18 5.84
N ALA A 85 -0.19 7.96 5.86
CA ALA A 85 0.29 8.69 4.68
C ALA A 85 0.67 7.73 3.54
N LEU A 86 1.40 6.65 3.86
CA LEU A 86 1.77 5.64 2.87
C LEU A 86 0.54 4.89 2.33
N MET A 87 -0.45 4.62 3.17
CA MET A 87 -1.73 4.03 2.76
C MET A 87 -2.48 4.92 1.77
N ILE A 88 -2.55 6.22 2.03
CA ILE A 88 -3.21 7.18 1.12
C ILE A 88 -2.43 7.30 -0.19
N ALA A 89 -1.10 7.43 -0.14
CA ALA A 89 -0.26 7.49 -1.34
C ALA A 89 -0.40 6.24 -2.21
N THR A 90 -0.40 5.05 -1.58
CA THR A 90 -0.56 3.77 -2.28
C THR A 90 -1.97 3.61 -2.84
N THR A 91 -3.00 4.01 -2.10
CA THR A 91 -4.40 4.01 -2.55
C THR A 91 -4.58 4.91 -3.77
N ALA A 92 -4.04 6.13 -3.72
CA ALA A 92 -4.11 7.07 -4.84
C ALA A 92 -3.37 6.55 -6.07
N ALA A 93 -2.17 5.98 -5.90
CA ALA A 93 -1.40 5.40 -7.00
C ALA A 93 -2.14 4.21 -7.64
N LEU A 94 -2.72 3.31 -6.82
CA LEU A 94 -3.49 2.17 -7.31
C LEU A 94 -4.81 2.58 -7.98
N ALA A 95 -5.47 3.61 -7.47
CA ALA A 95 -6.67 4.17 -8.09
C ALA A 95 -6.36 4.67 -9.50
N ARG A 96 -5.27 5.43 -9.67
CA ARG A 96 -4.81 5.90 -10.98
C ARG A 96 -4.39 4.74 -11.89
N PHE A 97 -3.69 3.75 -11.34
CA PHE A 97 -3.26 2.58 -12.10
C PHE A 97 -4.41 1.70 -12.59
N THR A 98 -5.49 1.61 -11.80
CA THR A 98 -6.68 0.81 -12.13
C THR A 98 -7.80 1.62 -12.77
N ASP A 99 -7.51 2.86 -13.18
CA ASP A 99 -8.46 3.80 -13.80
C ASP A 99 -9.73 4.03 -12.97
N ARG A 100 -9.58 4.07 -11.64
CA ARG A 100 -10.66 4.35 -10.69
C ARG A 100 -10.61 5.82 -10.28
N ASN A 101 -11.66 6.56 -10.59
CA ASN A 101 -11.82 7.92 -10.11
C ASN A 101 -12.39 7.90 -8.68
N LEU A 102 -11.53 8.11 -7.69
CA LEU A 102 -11.89 8.11 -6.26
C LEU A 102 -11.84 9.52 -5.69
N THR A 103 -12.83 9.89 -4.89
CA THR A 103 -12.78 11.12 -4.09
C THR A 103 -11.81 10.95 -2.91
N LEU A 104 -11.36 12.07 -2.34
CA LEU A 104 -10.50 12.05 -1.13
C LEU A 104 -11.15 11.28 0.03
N GLU A 105 -12.47 11.40 0.18
CA GLU A 105 -13.22 10.67 1.19
C GLU A 105 -13.20 9.16 0.94
N GLN A 106 -13.43 8.73 -0.31
CA GLN A 106 -13.35 7.33 -0.68
C GLN A 106 -11.95 6.75 -0.44
N MET A 107 -10.90 7.50 -0.81
CA MET A 107 -9.52 7.09 -0.53
C MET A 107 -9.27 6.93 0.97
N ARG A 108 -9.76 7.87 1.80
CA ARG A 108 -9.66 7.79 3.26
C ARG A 108 -10.36 6.56 3.82
N VAL A 109 -11.59 6.28 3.38
CA VAL A 109 -12.37 5.13 3.83
C VAL A 109 -11.70 3.81 3.45
N ILE A 110 -11.17 3.71 2.21
CA ILE A 110 -10.44 2.51 1.76
C ILE A 110 -9.19 2.30 2.62
N ALA A 111 -8.40 3.36 2.84
CA ALA A 111 -7.22 3.29 3.68
C ALA A 111 -7.56 2.84 5.11
N GLN A 112 -8.56 3.46 5.75
CA GLN A 112 -8.99 3.10 7.11
C GLN A 112 -9.47 1.64 7.21
N ASN A 113 -10.24 1.18 6.23
CA ASN A 113 -10.75 -0.20 6.19
C ASN A 113 -9.62 -1.23 6.04
N VAL A 114 -8.60 -0.93 5.25
CA VAL A 114 -7.45 -1.82 5.09
C VAL A 114 -6.52 -1.74 6.30
N GLU A 115 -6.34 -0.56 6.90
CA GLU A 115 -5.56 -0.39 8.13
C GLU A 115 -6.16 -1.21 9.28
N ALA A 116 -7.49 -1.19 9.44
CA ALA A 116 -8.20 -2.02 10.41
C ALA A 116 -7.99 -3.53 10.19
N GLN A 117 -7.86 -3.97 8.93
CA GLN A 117 -7.55 -5.37 8.62
C GLN A 117 -6.12 -5.76 8.99
N ILE A 118 -5.16 -4.83 8.87
CA ILE A 118 -3.75 -5.07 9.20
C ILE A 118 -3.56 -5.11 10.72
N ILE A 119 -4.19 -4.20 11.47
CA ILE A 119 -4.11 -4.16 12.94
C ILE A 119 -4.68 -5.46 13.57
N ARG A 120 -5.70 -6.06 12.96
CA ARG A 120 -6.30 -7.32 13.43
C ARG A 120 -5.47 -8.56 13.13
N VAL A 121 -4.37 -8.46 12.37
CA VAL A 121 -3.45 -9.58 12.19
C VAL A 121 -2.53 -9.63 13.40
N PRO A 122 -2.55 -10.71 14.22
CA PRO A 122 -1.57 -10.86 15.29
C PRO A 122 -0.17 -10.85 14.67
N THR A 123 0.66 -9.92 15.12
CA THR A 123 2.05 -9.73 14.69
C THR A 123 2.96 -10.79 15.30
#